data_AF-C5J749-F1
#
_entry.id   AF-C5J749-F1
#
_cell.length_a   1.000
_cell.length_b   1.000
_cell.length_c   1.000
_cell.angle_alpha   90.00
_cell.angle_beta   90.00
_cell.angle_gamma   90.00
#
_symmetry.space_group_name_H-M   'P 1'
#
loop_
_entity.id
_entity.type
_entity.pdbx_description
1 polymer ?
#
loop_
_entity_poly.entity_id
_entity_poly.type
_entity_poly.pdbx_seq_one_letter_code
_entity_poly.pdbx_strand_id
1 'polypeptide(L)'
;MTKEELKLKIESEVSILARKAQISRAIFLIFSIALILMSTFNGLLSAYAITKNPNVEAVKLFVGIAIINALVTFVTSLSTTFLFENIYKKNTSKIEYYEERKKQLLSDEIIDIDKIAIEITNVSIE
;
A
#
# COMPACT_ATOMS: atom_id res chain seq x y z
N MET A 1 -33.82 6.37 -6.20
CA MET A 1 -32.63 6.75 -6.99
C MET A 1 -32.91 6.45 -8.44
N THR A 2 -32.59 7.36 -9.35
CA THR A 2 -32.64 7.09 -10.79
C THR A 2 -31.40 6.32 -11.26
N LYS A 3 -31.48 5.67 -12.42
CA LYS A 3 -30.36 4.93 -13.03
C LYS A 3 -29.13 5.83 -13.25
N GLU A 4 -29.35 7.10 -13.59
CA GLU A 4 -28.29 8.10 -13.75
C GLU A 4 -27.66 8.53 -12.42
N GLU A 5 -28.44 8.75 -11.37
CA GLU A 5 -27.93 9.05 -10.02
C GLU A 5 -27.05 7.92 -9.48
N LEU A 6 -27.45 6.67 -9.74
CA LEU A 6 -26.71 5.48 -9.30
C LEU A 6 -25.38 5.33 -10.05
N LYS A 7 -25.38 5.62 -11.35
CA LYS A 7 -24.17 5.66 -12.16
C LYS A 7 -23.19 6.74 -11.68
N LEU A 8 -23.66 7.95 -11.43
CA LEU A 8 -22.83 9.05 -10.92
C LEU A 8 -22.24 8.74 -9.54
N LYS A 9 -23.02 8.08 -8.68
CA LYS A 9 -22.53 7.62 -7.36
C LYS A 9 -21.40 6.61 -7.51
N ILE A 10 -21.55 5.59 -8.37
CA ILE A 10 -20.49 4.60 -8.63
C ILE A 10 -19.23 5.27 -9.19
N GLU A 11 -19.37 6.18 -10.16
CA GLU A 11 -18.22 6.88 -10.75
C GLU A 11 -17.49 7.75 -9.73
N SER A 12 -18.23 8.39 -8.82
CA SER A 12 -17.65 9.13 -7.69
C SER A 12 -16.86 8.20 -6.76
N GLU A 13 -17.43 7.06 -6.36
CA GLU A 13 -16.78 6.11 -5.45
C GLU A 13 -15.53 5.48 -6.05
N VAL A 14 -15.59 5.11 -7.33
CA VAL A 14 -14.42 4.60 -8.09
C VAL A 14 -13.32 5.66 -8.14
N SER A 15 -13.68 6.92 -8.42
CA SER A 15 -12.71 8.04 -8.45
C SER A 15 -12.05 8.26 -7.09
N ILE A 16 -12.81 8.21 -5.99
CA ILE A 16 -12.30 8.33 -4.62
C ILE A 16 -11.34 7.18 -4.29
N LEU A 17 -11.74 5.94 -4.60
CA LEU A 17 -10.92 4.74 -4.36
C LEU A 17 -9.64 4.76 -5.20
N ALA A 18 -9.72 5.13 -6.48
CA ALA A 18 -8.56 5.27 -7.35
C ALA A 18 -7.57 6.32 -6.83
N ARG A 19 -8.08 7.46 -6.35
CA ARG A 19 -7.25 8.51 -5.75
C ARG A 19 -6.58 8.04 -4.45
N LYS A 20 -7.32 7.35 -3.57
CA LYS A 20 -6.76 6.74 -2.35
C LYS A 20 -5.67 5.72 -2.68
N ALA A 21 -5.86 4.90 -3.71
CA ALA A 21 -4.87 3.94 -4.17
C ALA A 21 -3.59 4.62 -4.71
N GLN A 22 -3.74 5.69 -5.50
CA GLN A 22 -2.61 6.48 -6.00
C GLN A 22 -1.80 7.11 -4.87
N ILE A 23 -2.47 7.73 -3.89
CA ILE A 23 -1.81 8.34 -2.72
C ILE A 23 -1.07 7.27 -1.92
N SER A 24 -1.73 6.13 -1.67
CA SER A 24 -1.10 5.02 -0.94
C SER A 24 0.15 4.51 -1.65
N ARG A 25 0.11 4.39 -2.99
CA ARG A 25 1.27 4.01 -3.81
C ARG A 25 2.39 5.05 -3.73
N ALA A 26 2.07 6.33 -3.76
CA ALA A 26 3.07 7.40 -3.63
C ALA A 26 3.75 7.38 -2.26
N ILE A 27 2.96 7.26 -1.18
CA ILE A 27 3.48 7.14 0.19
C ILE A 27 4.40 5.91 0.31
N PHE A 28 3.96 4.75 -0.19
CA PHE A 28 4.80 3.54 -0.20
C PHE A 28 6.15 3.77 -0.88
N LEU A 29 6.14 4.43 -2.03
CA LEU A 29 7.32 4.64 -2.85
C LEU A 29 8.30 5.59 -2.13
N ILE A 30 7.79 6.67 -1.51
CA ILE A 30 8.60 7.59 -0.70
C ILE A 30 9.22 6.87 0.50
N PHE A 31 8.42 6.10 1.26
CA PHE A 31 8.93 5.35 2.41
C PHE A 31 9.96 4.31 2.01
N SER A 32 9.76 3.62 0.87
CA SER A 32 10.71 2.64 0.35
C SER A 32 12.05 3.29 -0.01
N ILE A 33 12.02 4.44 -0.69
CA ILE A 33 13.24 5.20 -1.01
C ILE A 33 13.92 5.68 0.27
N ALA A 34 13.18 6.23 1.23
CA ALA A 34 13.73 6.70 2.49
C ALA A 34 14.40 5.57 3.29
N LEU A 35 13.76 4.39 3.35
CA LEU A 35 14.33 3.20 4.00
C LEU A 35 15.62 2.74 3.32
N ILE A 36 15.68 2.74 1.99
CA ILE A 36 16.90 2.41 1.24
C ILE A 36 18.02 3.41 1.55
N LEU A 37 17.72 4.71 1.55
CA LEU A 37 18.70 5.75 1.86
C LEU A 37 19.22 5.62 3.30
N MET A 38 18.33 5.44 4.29
CA MET A 38 18.72 5.22 5.68
C MET A 38 19.57 3.96 5.85
N SER A 39 19.18 2.85 5.23
CA SER A 39 19.93 1.59 5.29
C SER A 39 21.33 1.76 4.68
N THR A 40 21.42 2.46 3.56
CA THR A 40 22.70 2.72 2.88
C THR A 40 23.60 3.61 3.73
N PHE A 41 23.04 4.66 4.33
CA PHE A 41 23.77 5.57 5.20
C PHE A 41 24.28 4.86 6.47
N ASN A 42 23.45 4.02 7.09
CA ASN A 42 23.86 3.18 8.22
C ASN A 42 24.97 2.20 7.83
N GLY A 43 24.89 1.59 6.65
CA GLY A 43 25.93 0.71 6.13
C GLY A 43 27.26 1.46 5.95
N LEU A 44 27.23 2.66 5.36
CA LEU A 44 28.39 3.52 5.17
C LEU A 44 29.03 3.94 6.50
N LEU A 45 28.22 4.40 7.46
CA LEU A 45 28.70 4.80 8.79
C LEU A 45 29.32 3.62 9.53
N SER A 46 28.69 2.45 9.46
CA SER A 46 29.21 1.23 10.08
C SER A 46 30.55 0.82 9.45
N ALA A 47 30.64 0.81 8.12
CA ALA A 47 31.88 0.52 7.40
C ALA A 47 32.98 1.53 7.74
N TYR A 48 32.66 2.82 7.79
CA TYR A 48 33.61 3.86 8.18
C TYR A 48 34.11 3.66 9.62
N ALA A 49 33.21 3.43 10.57
CA ALA A 49 33.54 3.18 11.97
C ALA A 49 34.41 1.94 12.15
N ILE A 50 34.20 0.89 11.36
CA ILE A 50 35.02 -0.33 11.34
C ILE A 50 36.42 -0.04 10.76
N THR A 51 36.49 0.66 9.62
CA THR A 51 37.75 0.85 8.88
C THR A 51 38.69 1.83 9.57
N LYS A 52 38.15 2.82 10.29
CA LYS A 52 38.93 3.87 10.97
C LYS A 52 39.18 3.61 12.45
N ASN A 53 38.57 2.58 13.06
CA ASN A 53 38.83 2.26 14.46
C ASN A 53 40.12 1.47 14.65
N PRO A 54 41.07 1.97 15.45
CA PRO A 54 42.25 1.19 15.83
C PRO A 54 41.92 0.11 16.89
N ASN A 55 40.77 0.22 17.58
CA ASN A 55 40.36 -0.75 18.59
C ASN A 55 39.53 -1.90 17.98
N VAL A 56 40.11 -3.10 17.97
CA VAL A 56 39.50 -4.31 17.41
C VAL A 56 38.24 -4.76 18.18
N GLU A 57 38.14 -4.53 19.49
CA GLU A 57 36.91 -4.84 20.25
C GLU A 57 35.77 -3.93 19.85
N ALA A 58 36.04 -2.63 19.67
CA ALA A 58 35.05 -1.67 19.19
C ALA A 58 34.58 -2.03 17.78
N VAL A 59 35.49 -2.45 16.89
CA VAL A 59 35.15 -2.96 15.55
C VAL A 59 34.19 -4.13 15.63
N LYS A 60 34.46 -5.14 16.46
CA LYS A 60 33.56 -6.30 16.65
C LYS A 60 32.17 -5.88 17.13
N LEU A 61 32.11 -4.92 18.05
CA LEU A 61 30.85 -4.37 18.56
C LEU A 61 30.05 -3.66 17.44
N PHE A 62 30.71 -2.82 16.64
CA PHE A 62 30.07 -2.13 15.51
C PHE A 62 29.60 -3.10 14.41
N VAL A 63 30.37 -4.15 14.12
CA VAL A 63 29.95 -5.23 13.22
C VAL A 63 28.68 -5.91 13.76
N GLY A 64 28.64 -6.23 15.05
CA GLY A 64 27.46 -6.83 15.68
C GLY A 64 26.22 -5.94 15.57
N ILE A 65 26.36 -4.64 15.87
CA ILE A 65 25.27 -3.66 15.74
C ILE A 65 24.81 -3.55 14.28
N ALA A 66 25.73 -3.53 13.32
CA ALA A 66 25.40 -3.45 11.90
C ALA A 66 24.58 -4.66 11.43
N ILE A 67 24.92 -5.87 11.89
CA ILE A 67 24.15 -7.10 11.58
C ILE A 67 22.73 -7.02 12.16
N ILE A 68 22.60 -6.64 13.43
CA ILE A 68 21.28 -6.52 14.09
C ILE A 68 20.42 -5.49 13.34
N ASN A 69 20.98 -4.33 13.02
CA ASN A 69 20.27 -3.31 12.26
C ASN A 69 19.84 -3.81 10.87
N ALA A 70 20.72 -4.52 10.15
CA ALA A 70 20.38 -5.10 8.85
C ALA A 70 19.19 -6.08 8.95
N LEU A 71 19.16 -6.92 9.99
CA LEU A 71 18.04 -7.83 10.24
C LEU A 71 16.73 -7.08 10.53
N VAL A 72 16.77 -6.06 11.39
CA VAL A 72 15.59 -5.24 11.70
C VAL A 72 15.07 -4.51 10.47
N THR A 73 15.96 -3.93 9.66
CA THR A 73 15.58 -3.27 8.40
C THR A 73 14.97 -4.25 7.41
N PHE A 74 15.52 -5.47 7.30
CA PHE A 74 14.97 -6.51 6.45
C PHE A 74 13.54 -6.91 6.87
N VAL A 75 13.31 -7.19 8.15
CA VAL A 75 11.99 -7.56 8.67
C VAL A 75 10.98 -6.42 8.50
N THR A 76 11.39 -5.18 8.76
CA THR A 76 10.54 -3.99 8.59
C THR A 76 10.13 -3.80 7.13
N SER A 77 11.08 -3.94 6.20
CA SER A 77 10.83 -3.86 4.76
C SER A 77 9.86 -4.94 4.28
N LEU A 78 10.06 -6.18 4.76
CA LEU A 78 9.18 -7.31 4.44
C LEU A 78 7.75 -7.08 4.97
N SER A 79 7.60 -6.65 6.23
CA SER A 79 6.29 -6.33 6.82
C SER A 79 5.59 -5.20 6.07
N THR A 80 6.33 -4.17 5.68
CA THR A 80 5.77 -3.03 4.93
C THR A 80 5.28 -3.49 3.56
N THR A 81 6.07 -4.31 2.86
CA THR A 81 5.70 -4.90 1.57
C THR A 81 4.40 -5.70 1.67
N PHE A 82 4.27 -6.59 2.67
CA PHE A 82 3.05 -7.39 2.86
C PHE A 82 1.82 -6.54 3.20
N LEU A 83 1.98 -5.51 4.03
CA LEU A 83 0.88 -4.58 4.35
C LEU A 83 0.38 -3.85 3.09
N PHE A 84 1.29 -3.34 2.27
CA PHE A 84 0.93 -2.65 1.04
C PHE A 84 0.35 -3.59 -0.01
N GLU A 85 0.86 -4.81 -0.15
CA GLU A 85 0.28 -5.81 -1.05
C GLU A 85 -1.16 -6.16 -0.64
N ASN A 86 -1.41 -6.33 0.65
CA ASN A 86 -2.75 -6.65 1.16
C ASN A 86 -3.73 -5.48 0.95
N ILE A 87 -3.31 -4.25 1.25
CA ILE A 87 -4.11 -3.04 1.01
C ILE A 87 -4.38 -2.86 -0.49
N TYR A 88 -3.38 -3.10 -1.33
CA TYR A 88 -3.52 -3.03 -2.78
C TYR A 88 -4.54 -4.07 -3.28
N LYS A 89 -4.40 -5.35 -2.91
CA LYS A 89 -5.36 -6.41 -3.28
C LYS A 89 -6.77 -6.07 -2.81
N LYS A 90 -6.96 -5.63 -1.55
CA LYS A 90 -8.27 -5.26 -1.01
C LYS A 90 -8.91 -4.12 -1.82
N ASN A 91 -8.14 -3.10 -2.18
CA ASN A 91 -8.65 -1.97 -2.95
C ASN A 91 -8.93 -2.34 -4.40
N THR A 92 -8.08 -3.14 -5.04
CA THR A 92 -8.30 -3.64 -6.40
C THR A 92 -9.57 -4.49 -6.48
N SER A 93 -9.79 -5.43 -5.56
CA SER A 93 -11.02 -6.22 -5.52
C SER A 93 -12.28 -5.37 -5.30
N LYS A 94 -12.19 -4.30 -4.49
CA LYS A 94 -13.30 -3.33 -4.36
C LYS A 94 -13.57 -2.60 -5.68
N ILE A 95 -12.52 -2.19 -6.40
CA ILE A 95 -12.66 -1.53 -7.71
C ILE A 95 -13.30 -2.48 -8.73
N GLU A 96 -12.80 -3.71 -8.82
CA GLU A 96 -13.35 -4.76 -9.71
C GLU A 96 -14.83 -5.01 -9.42
N TYR A 97 -15.22 -5.08 -8.14
CA TYR A 97 -16.62 -5.21 -7.73
C TYR A 97 -17.47 -4.05 -8.27
N TYR A 98 -17.05 -2.79 -8.08
CA TYR A 98 -17.79 -1.64 -8.58
C TYR A 98 -17.85 -1.57 -10.11
N GLU A 99 -16.77 -1.94 -10.81
CA GLU A 99 -16.76 -2.00 -12.28
C GLU A 99 -17.68 -3.09 -12.84
N GLU A 100 -17.73 -4.26 -12.19
CA GLU A 100 -18.62 -5.35 -12.58
C GLU A 100 -20.10 -4.95 -12.40
N ARG A 101 -20.44 -4.26 -11.30
CA ARG A 101 -21.79 -3.72 -11.09
C ARG A 101 -22.15 -2.61 -12.07
N LYS A 102 -21.19 -1.77 -12.45
CA LYS A 102 -21.38 -0.78 -13.52
C LYS A 102 -21.65 -1.46 -14.86
N LYS A 103 -20.94 -2.55 -15.19
CA LYS A 103 -21.21 -3.34 -16.40
C LYS A 103 -22.59 -3.97 -16.38
N GLN A 104 -23.02 -4.52 -15.24
CA GLN A 104 -24.39 -5.05 -15.08
C GLN A 104 -25.43 -3.95 -15.29
N LEU A 105 -25.29 -2.78 -14.67
CA LEU A 105 -26.22 -1.64 -14.89
C LEU A 105 -26.30 -1.16 -16.35
N LEU A 106 -25.24 -1.38 -17.13
CA LEU A 106 -25.15 -1.02 -18.54
C LEU A 106 -25.61 -2.15 -19.48
N SER A 107 -25.83 -3.38 -18.99
CA SER A 107 -26.45 -4.43 -19.80
C SER A 107 -27.96 -4.21 -19.88
N ASP A 108 -28.57 -4.59 -21.01
CA ASP A 108 -30.01 -4.48 -21.27
C ASP A 108 -30.86 -5.54 -20.53
N GLU A 109 -30.32 -6.15 -19.48
CA GLU A 109 -31.07 -7.09 -18.64
C GLU A 109 -32.00 -6.34 -17.69
N ILE A 110 -33.17 -6.93 -17.40
CA ILE A 110 -34.10 -6.41 -16.40
C ILE A 110 -33.43 -6.60 -15.03
N ILE A 111 -32.76 -5.56 -14.56
CA ILE A 111 -32.02 -5.56 -13.31
C ILE A 111 -32.79 -4.80 -12.26
N ASP A 112 -32.87 -5.40 -11.07
CA ASP A 112 -33.42 -4.78 -9.88
C ASP A 112 -32.46 -3.69 -9.36
N ILE A 113 -32.77 -2.45 -9.74
CA ILE A 113 -32.00 -1.25 -9.39
C ILE A 113 -31.94 -1.05 -7.87
N ASP A 114 -33.02 -1.40 -7.16
CA ASP A 114 -33.10 -1.25 -5.71
C ASP A 114 -32.19 -2.25 -5.01
N LYS A 115 -32.10 -3.49 -5.51
CA LYS A 115 -31.15 -4.49 -5.00
C LYS A 115 -29.71 -4.03 -5.17
N ILE A 116 -29.33 -3.48 -6.32
CA ILE A 116 -27.98 -2.94 -6.55
C ILE A 116 -27.72 -1.72 -5.66
N ALA A 117 -28.70 -0.84 -5.47
CA ALA A 117 -28.59 0.31 -4.59
C ALA A 117 -28.32 -0.10 -3.13
N ILE A 118 -29.02 -1.14 -2.65
CA ILE A 118 -28.82 -1.69 -1.31
C ILE A 118 -27.43 -2.33 -1.18
N GLU A 119 -27.00 -3.12 -2.17
CA GLU A 119 -25.69 -3.76 -2.17
C GLU A 119 -24.54 -2.73 -2.18
N ILE A 120 -24.64 -1.66 -2.97
CA ILE A 120 -23.64 -0.57 -3.01
C ILE A 120 -23.60 0.21 -1.69
N THR A 121 -24.76 0.44 -1.08
CA THR A 121 -24.87 1.19 0.19
C THR A 121 -24.33 0.38 1.36
N ASN A 122 -24.45 -0.96 1.32
CA ASN A 122 -23.92 -1.86 2.34
C ASN A 122 -22.40 -2.15 2.18
N VAL A 123 -21.79 -1.83 1.04
CA VAL A 123 -20.32 -1.90 0.85
C VAL A 123 -19.62 -0.66 1.45
N SER A 124 -20.27 -0.01 2.43
CA SER A 124 -19.82 1.22 3.08
C SER A 124 -18.31 1.23 3.32
N ILE A 125 -17.67 2.27 2.81
CA ILE A 125 -16.22 2.44 2.84
C ILE A 125 -15.78 2.72 4.28
N GLU A 126 -15.42 1.66 5.01
CA GLU A 126 -14.37 1.71 6.04
C GLU A 126 -12.99 1.69 5.37
#